data_AF-A0A662RJ47-F1
#
_entry.id   AF-A0A662RJ47-F1
#
_cell.length_a   1.000
_cell.length_b   1.000
_cell.length_c   1.000
_cell.angle_alpha   90.00
_cell.angle_beta   90.00
_cell.angle_gamma   90.00
#
_symmetry.space_group_name_H-M   'P 1'
#
loop_
_entity.id
_entity.type
_entity.pdbx_description
1 polymer ?
#
loop_
_entity_poly.entity_id
_entity_poly.type
_entity_poly.pdbx_seq_one_letter_code
_entity_poly.pdbx_strand_id
1 'polypeptide(L)'
;MLDEKASKPERTSNFTAKFLQAVKEALGIEPTPEEIFYYIYAVLYSPSYRKRYEEFLKIDFPRIPLPADYEQFKQLSELGKELVELHLLKHPSLNDTEIGFPVRGSNVVEKVRYDVENERMYFNKVQYFEGIPKEVWEYRIGAYQVMEKYLKDRKKRRLSPKEIEHYMKVAKAIARTMEVQKEIDEVYKGVEKVN
;
A
#
# COMPACT_ATOMS: atom_id res chain seq x y z
N MET A 1 -25.39 -22.03 -26.87
CA MET A 1 -23.92 -21.89 -26.84
C MET A 1 -23.62 -20.57 -27.53
N LEU A 2 -23.32 -19.52 -26.77
CA LEU A 2 -22.95 -18.21 -27.30
C LEU A 2 -21.43 -18.08 -27.18
N ASP A 3 -20.80 -17.67 -28.26
CA ASP A 3 -19.36 -17.64 -28.47
C ASP A 3 -18.62 -16.73 -27.47
N GLU A 4 -17.94 -17.35 -26.49
CA GLU A 4 -16.92 -16.70 -25.66
C GLU A 4 -15.58 -16.61 -26.42
N LYS A 5 -15.49 -15.73 -27.42
CA LYS A 5 -14.19 -15.25 -27.94
C LYS A 5 -14.26 -13.77 -28.33
N ALA A 6 -14.67 -12.92 -27.41
CA ALA A 6 -14.29 -11.52 -27.50
C ALA A 6 -12.75 -11.45 -27.36
N SER A 7 -12.06 -11.08 -28.44
CA SER A 7 -10.62 -10.80 -28.41
C SER A 7 -10.35 -9.77 -27.31
N LYS A 8 -9.45 -10.09 -26.37
CA LYS A 8 -9.08 -9.13 -25.33
C LYS A 8 -8.49 -7.90 -26.03
N PRO A 9 -8.91 -6.67 -25.66
CA PRO A 9 -8.37 -5.48 -26.28
C PRO A 9 -6.86 -5.44 -26.12
N GLU A 10 -6.15 -5.10 -27.18
CA GLU A 10 -4.71 -4.91 -27.17
C GLU A 10 -4.38 -3.77 -26.19
N ARG A 11 -3.46 -4.03 -25.25
CA ARG A 11 -3.09 -3.08 -24.20
C ARG A 11 -1.81 -2.38 -24.61
N THR A 12 -1.81 -1.06 -24.53
CA THR A 12 -0.63 -0.22 -24.73
C THR A 12 -0.30 0.54 -23.45
N SER A 13 0.98 0.90 -23.28
CA SER A 13 1.43 1.73 -22.17
C SER A 13 0.85 3.15 -22.26
N ASN A 14 0.50 3.74 -21.12
CA ASN A 14 0.04 5.14 -21.02
C ASN A 14 1.20 6.15 -20.84
N PHE A 15 2.46 5.69 -20.99
CA PHE A 15 3.62 6.57 -20.95
C PHE A 15 3.87 7.21 -22.32
N THR A 16 4.20 8.51 -22.32
CA THR A 16 4.58 9.20 -23.55
C THR A 16 5.95 8.70 -24.05
N ALA A 17 6.14 8.67 -25.37
CA ALA A 17 7.43 8.29 -25.96
C ALA A 17 8.59 9.17 -25.46
N LYS A 18 8.35 10.48 -25.28
CA LYS A 18 9.35 11.41 -24.73
C LYS A 18 9.80 11.01 -23.32
N PHE A 19 8.85 10.57 -22.47
CA PHE A 19 9.18 10.13 -21.12
C PHE A 19 9.96 8.82 -21.12
N LEU A 20 9.53 7.84 -21.92
CA LEU A 20 10.25 6.56 -22.05
C LEU A 20 11.68 6.76 -22.55
N GLN A 21 11.87 7.66 -23.53
CA GLN A 21 13.20 8.02 -24.03
C GLN A 21 14.08 8.65 -22.93
N ALA A 22 13.52 9.55 -22.12
CA ALA A 22 14.27 10.16 -21.00
C ALA A 22 14.67 9.12 -19.93
N VAL A 23 13.80 8.16 -19.61
CA VAL A 23 14.12 7.06 -18.69
C VAL A 23 15.22 6.17 -19.28
N LYS A 24 15.13 5.85 -20.57
CA LYS A 24 16.14 5.05 -21.28
C LYS A 24 17.51 5.72 -21.29
N GLU A 25 17.54 7.02 -21.56
CA GLU A 25 18.78 7.82 -21.52
C GLU A 25 19.38 7.85 -20.12
N ALA A 26 18.55 7.96 -19.07
CA ALA A 26 19.01 8.00 -17.69
C ALA A 26 19.57 6.64 -17.21
N LEU A 27 18.96 5.53 -17.64
CA LEU A 27 19.33 4.18 -17.18
C LEU A 27 20.34 3.48 -18.10
N GLY A 28 20.52 3.94 -19.33
CA GLY A 28 21.29 3.24 -20.36
C GLY A 28 20.62 1.96 -20.90
N ILE A 29 19.44 1.60 -20.39
CA ILE A 29 18.63 0.46 -20.83
C ILE A 29 17.15 0.85 -20.92
N GLU A 30 16.36 0.03 -21.59
CA GLU A 30 14.92 0.26 -21.74
C GLU A 30 14.13 -0.65 -20.77
N PRO A 31 13.67 -0.12 -19.61
CA PRO A 31 12.84 -0.89 -18.69
C PRO A 31 11.42 -1.09 -19.22
N THR A 32 10.74 -2.10 -18.69
CA THR A 32 9.32 -2.34 -19.00
C THR A 32 8.43 -1.24 -18.40
N PRO A 33 7.25 -0.97 -18.98
CA PRO A 33 6.28 -0.03 -18.40
C PRO A 33 5.91 -0.36 -16.95
N GLU A 34 5.80 -1.64 -16.60
CA GLU A 34 5.53 -2.11 -15.25
C GLU A 34 6.64 -1.73 -14.27
N GLU A 35 7.91 -1.92 -14.63
CA GLU A 35 9.05 -1.52 -13.77
C GLU A 35 9.07 -0.01 -13.54
N ILE A 36 8.78 0.79 -14.58
CA ILE A 36 8.66 2.25 -14.43
C ILE A 36 7.50 2.61 -13.49
N PHE A 37 6.35 1.94 -13.64
CA PHE A 37 5.20 2.15 -12.77
C PHE A 37 5.52 1.81 -11.31
N TYR A 38 6.19 0.69 -11.05
CA TYR A 38 6.58 0.30 -9.70
C TYR A 38 7.60 1.25 -9.09
N TYR A 39 8.60 1.70 -9.86
CA TYR A 39 9.53 2.73 -9.43
C TYR A 39 8.80 4.01 -8.99
N ILE A 40 7.87 4.52 -9.82
CA ILE A 40 7.05 5.69 -9.48
C ILE A 40 6.27 5.43 -8.18
N TYR A 41 5.68 4.25 -8.04
CA TYR A 41 4.93 3.86 -6.86
C TYR A 41 5.79 3.88 -5.59
N ALA A 42 7.01 3.36 -5.66
CA ALA A 42 7.96 3.37 -4.55
C ALA A 42 8.39 4.81 -4.18
N VAL A 43 8.76 5.64 -5.15
CA VAL A 43 9.14 7.04 -4.90
C VAL A 43 8.00 7.79 -4.18
N LEU A 44 6.77 7.60 -4.62
CA LEU A 44 5.60 8.20 -3.98
C LEU A 44 5.34 7.69 -2.57
N TYR A 45 5.93 6.56 -2.15
CA TYR A 45 5.84 6.01 -0.80
C TYR A 45 7.06 6.30 0.09
N SER A 46 8.13 6.89 -0.46
CA SER A 46 9.28 7.37 0.30
C SER A 46 8.90 8.51 1.25
N PRO A 47 9.09 8.35 2.57
CA PRO A 47 8.95 9.43 3.55
C PRO A 47 9.80 10.67 3.24
N SER A 48 11.03 10.47 2.76
CA SER A 48 11.94 11.58 2.46
C SER A 48 11.53 12.37 1.23
N TYR A 49 11.08 11.69 0.17
CA TYR A 49 10.47 12.35 -0.98
C TYR A 49 9.25 13.18 -0.54
N ARG A 50 8.32 12.56 0.20
CA ARG A 50 7.10 13.26 0.67
C ARG A 50 7.42 14.47 1.54
N LYS A 51 8.41 14.36 2.43
CA LYS A 51 8.84 15.46 3.30
C LYS A 51 9.53 16.58 2.52
N ARG A 52 10.43 16.23 1.58
CA ARG A 52 11.17 17.19 0.77
C ARG A 52 10.26 18.03 -0.13
N TYR A 53 9.20 17.42 -0.66
CA TYR A 53 8.28 18.06 -1.60
C TYR A 53 6.91 18.38 -1.00
N GLU A 54 6.76 18.37 0.34
CA GLU A 54 5.46 18.46 1.04
C GLU A 54 4.61 19.65 0.56
N GLU A 55 5.20 20.84 0.49
CA GLU A 55 4.48 22.06 0.09
C GLU A 55 4.02 22.01 -1.37
N PHE A 56 4.81 21.39 -2.25
CA PHE A 56 4.41 21.21 -3.66
C PHE A 56 3.33 20.15 -3.81
N LEU A 57 3.42 19.05 -3.06
CA LEU A 57 2.43 17.97 -3.08
C LEU A 57 1.05 18.40 -2.58
N LYS A 58 0.97 19.50 -1.82
CA LYS A 58 -0.30 20.14 -1.41
C LYS A 58 -0.96 20.97 -2.51
N ILE A 59 -0.20 21.42 -3.52
CA ILE A 59 -0.63 22.45 -4.48
C ILE A 59 -0.75 21.91 -5.91
N ASP A 60 0.15 21.03 -6.33
CA ASP A 60 0.28 20.55 -7.72
C ASP A 60 0.54 19.03 -7.78
N PHE A 61 0.51 18.46 -8.99
CA PHE A 61 0.81 17.06 -9.22
C PHE A 61 2.25 16.69 -8.79
N PRO A 62 2.46 15.47 -8.24
CA PRO A 62 3.80 15.00 -7.88
C PRO A 62 4.73 14.96 -9.09
N ARG A 63 5.95 15.48 -8.91
CA ARG A 63 7.02 15.38 -9.92
C ARG A 63 7.99 14.28 -9.51
N ILE A 64 8.10 13.25 -10.33
CA ILE A 64 8.94 12.09 -10.05
C ILE A 64 10.36 12.35 -10.58
N PRO A 65 11.41 12.24 -9.76
CA PRO A 65 12.79 12.30 -10.23
C PRO A 65 13.06 11.16 -11.22
N LEU A 66 13.79 11.45 -12.29
CA LEU A 66 14.32 10.39 -13.14
C LEU A 66 15.31 9.54 -12.32
N PRO A 67 15.34 8.22 -12.52
CA PRO A 67 16.31 7.37 -11.85
C PRO A 67 17.73 7.75 -12.28
N ALA A 68 18.65 7.84 -11.33
CA ALA A 68 20.04 8.20 -11.59
C ALA A 68 20.95 6.97 -11.76
N ASP A 69 20.55 5.83 -11.18
CA ASP A 69 21.31 4.59 -11.14
C ASP A 69 20.40 3.40 -11.42
N TYR A 70 20.89 2.43 -12.19
CA TYR A 70 20.11 1.26 -12.58
C TYR A 70 19.84 0.31 -11.42
N GLU A 71 20.85 0.05 -10.57
CA GLU A 71 20.68 -0.85 -9.43
C GLU A 71 19.68 -0.28 -8.43
N GLN A 72 19.75 1.01 -8.17
CA GLN A 72 18.79 1.71 -7.35
C GLN A 72 17.39 1.72 -7.97
N PHE A 73 17.26 2.01 -9.26
CA PHE A 73 15.98 1.93 -9.98
C PHE A 73 15.35 0.55 -9.82
N LYS A 74 16.16 -0.50 -9.99
CA LYS A 74 15.71 -1.89 -9.87
C LYS A 74 15.25 -2.19 -8.44
N GLN A 75 16.01 -1.82 -7.42
CA GLN A 75 15.61 -2.00 -6.02
C GLN A 75 14.30 -1.27 -5.69
N LEU A 76 14.17 -0.01 -6.10
CA LEU A 76 12.94 0.76 -5.90
C LEU A 76 11.76 0.17 -6.69
N SER A 77 11.99 -0.31 -7.90
CA SER A 77 10.98 -1.00 -8.71
C SER A 77 10.51 -2.30 -8.03
N GLU A 78 11.42 -3.10 -7.49
CA GLU A 78 11.08 -4.34 -6.77
C GLU A 78 10.25 -4.06 -5.50
N LEU A 79 10.67 -3.08 -4.69
CA LEU A 79 9.92 -2.64 -3.51
C LEU A 79 8.56 -2.03 -3.88
N GLY A 80 8.50 -1.28 -4.98
CA GLY A 80 7.27 -0.71 -5.52
C GLY A 80 6.28 -1.79 -5.99
N LYS A 81 6.79 -2.86 -6.59
CA LYS A 81 5.99 -4.04 -6.97
C LYS A 81 5.42 -4.71 -5.72
N GLU A 82 6.24 -4.91 -4.69
CA GLU A 82 5.78 -5.47 -3.42
C GLU A 82 4.64 -4.61 -2.82
N LEU A 83 4.80 -3.28 -2.77
CA LEU A 83 3.73 -2.37 -2.31
C LEU A 83 2.43 -2.51 -3.12
N VAL A 84 2.52 -2.63 -4.45
CA VAL A 84 1.34 -2.82 -5.29
C VAL A 84 0.66 -4.15 -4.98
N GLU A 85 1.42 -5.22 -4.81
CA GLU A 85 0.88 -6.54 -4.44
C GLU A 85 0.24 -6.52 -3.05
N LEU A 86 0.83 -5.81 -2.09
CA LEU A 86 0.28 -5.62 -0.74
C LEU A 86 -1.05 -4.85 -0.81
N HIS A 87 -1.10 -3.73 -1.54
CA HIS A 87 -2.31 -2.90 -1.62
C HIS A 87 -3.43 -3.53 -2.46
N LEU A 88 -3.10 -4.47 -3.33
CA LEU A 88 -4.08 -5.33 -4.02
C LEU A 88 -4.47 -6.56 -3.21
N LEU A 89 -3.87 -6.77 -2.02
CA LEU A 89 -4.02 -7.94 -1.16
C LEU A 89 -3.69 -9.26 -1.88
N LYS A 90 -2.71 -9.23 -2.79
CA LYS A 90 -2.24 -10.38 -3.58
C LYS A 90 -0.87 -10.89 -3.15
N HIS A 91 -0.14 -10.15 -2.33
CA HIS A 91 1.18 -10.54 -1.89
C HIS A 91 1.12 -11.85 -1.07
N PRO A 92 1.96 -12.87 -1.35
CA PRO A 92 1.88 -14.18 -0.69
C PRO A 92 2.00 -14.14 0.83
N SER A 93 2.72 -13.15 1.39
CA SER A 93 2.85 -12.99 2.84
C SER A 93 1.51 -12.73 3.54
N LEU A 94 0.46 -12.34 2.81
CA LEU A 94 -0.87 -12.06 3.36
C LEU A 94 -1.78 -13.29 3.48
N ASN A 95 -1.34 -14.47 3.03
CA ASN A 95 -2.15 -15.68 3.07
C ASN A 95 -2.47 -16.11 4.50
N ASP A 96 -1.51 -15.95 5.41
CA ASP A 96 -1.67 -16.17 6.84
C ASP A 96 -1.55 -14.85 7.60
N THR A 97 -2.21 -14.75 8.74
CA THR A 97 -2.20 -13.53 9.56
C THR A 97 -2.08 -13.86 11.02
N GLU A 98 -1.28 -13.07 11.73
CA GLU A 98 -1.09 -13.15 13.18
C GLU A 98 -2.19 -12.39 13.93
N ILE A 99 -2.99 -11.60 13.21
CA ILE A 99 -4.11 -10.85 13.79
C ILE A 99 -5.18 -11.83 14.27
N GLY A 100 -5.53 -11.76 15.55
CA GLY A 100 -6.50 -12.65 16.16
C GLY A 100 -7.94 -12.17 16.00
N PHE A 101 -8.89 -13.11 15.93
CA PHE A 101 -10.31 -12.86 16.15
C PHE A 101 -10.89 -13.89 17.15
N PRO A 102 -10.53 -13.79 18.44
CA PRO A 102 -10.73 -14.89 19.39
C PRO A 102 -12.16 -15.01 19.94
N VAL A 103 -12.92 -13.91 19.98
CA VAL A 103 -14.23 -13.88 20.64
C VAL A 103 -15.37 -14.10 19.64
N ARG A 104 -16.06 -15.24 19.76
CA ARG A 104 -17.30 -15.52 19.01
C ARG A 104 -18.46 -14.65 19.52
N GLY A 105 -19.38 -14.28 18.63
CA GLY A 105 -20.51 -13.44 19.02
C GLY A 105 -21.37 -12.98 17.85
N SER A 106 -22.02 -11.82 18.02
CA SER A 106 -22.97 -11.27 17.03
C SER A 106 -22.28 -10.79 15.75
N ASN A 107 -20.99 -10.47 15.81
CA ASN A 107 -20.23 -9.80 14.76
C ASN A 107 -20.86 -8.47 14.31
N VAL A 108 -21.75 -7.89 15.11
CA VAL A 108 -22.40 -6.62 14.81
C VAL A 108 -21.47 -5.49 15.24
N VAL A 109 -21.22 -4.55 14.31
CA VAL A 109 -20.44 -3.35 14.61
C VAL A 109 -21.33 -2.32 15.29
N GLU A 110 -20.96 -1.92 16.50
CA GLU A 110 -21.73 -0.97 17.31
C GLU A 110 -20.91 0.29 17.60
N LYS A 111 -19.77 0.12 18.27
CA LYS A 111 -18.88 1.19 18.69
C LYS A 111 -17.44 0.71 18.56
N VAL A 112 -16.66 1.45 17.78
CA VAL A 112 -15.25 1.20 17.61
C VAL A 112 -14.48 1.83 18.77
N ARG A 113 -13.57 1.07 19.39
CA ARG A 113 -12.67 1.53 20.45
C ARG A 113 -11.37 0.75 20.35
N TYR A 114 -10.25 1.45 20.39
CA TYR A 114 -8.94 0.81 20.45
C TYR A 114 -8.40 0.82 21.87
N ASP A 115 -7.81 -0.30 22.26
CA ASP A 115 -7.11 -0.54 23.51
C ASP A 115 -5.63 -0.68 23.18
N VAL A 116 -4.88 0.39 23.46
CA VAL A 116 -3.45 0.51 23.12
C VAL A 116 -2.61 -0.44 23.96
N GLU A 117 -2.98 -0.68 25.23
CA GLU A 117 -2.17 -1.50 26.16
C GLU A 117 -2.16 -2.97 25.75
N ASN A 118 -3.27 -3.45 25.18
CA ASN A 118 -3.42 -4.84 24.75
C ASN A 118 -3.40 -5.02 23.22
N GLU A 119 -3.18 -3.95 22.45
CA GLU A 119 -3.24 -3.95 20.98
C GLU A 119 -4.56 -4.54 20.42
N ARG A 120 -5.68 -4.16 21.05
CA ARG A 120 -7.02 -4.69 20.72
C ARG A 120 -7.92 -3.62 20.12
N MET A 121 -8.49 -3.92 18.97
CA MET A 121 -9.52 -3.10 18.34
C MET A 121 -10.89 -3.72 18.57
N TYR A 122 -11.69 -3.11 19.44
CA TYR A 122 -13.07 -3.48 19.71
C TYR A 122 -14.01 -2.84 18.69
N PHE A 123 -14.99 -3.59 18.20
CA PHE A 123 -16.08 -3.06 17.36
C PHE A 123 -17.46 -3.19 18.01
N ASN A 124 -17.54 -3.81 19.18
CA ASN A 124 -18.68 -3.77 20.10
C ASN A 124 -18.18 -3.98 21.55
N LYS A 125 -19.09 -4.21 22.50
CA LYS A 125 -18.72 -4.35 23.94
C LYS A 125 -17.81 -5.54 24.25
N VAL A 126 -17.82 -6.58 23.42
CA VAL A 126 -17.23 -7.89 23.75
C VAL A 126 -16.24 -8.39 22.71
N GLN A 127 -16.47 -8.12 21.42
CA GLN A 127 -15.66 -8.63 20.32
C GLN A 127 -14.64 -7.60 19.85
N TYR A 128 -13.45 -8.12 19.56
CA TYR A 128 -12.29 -7.36 19.12
C TYR A 128 -11.43 -8.17 18.14
N PHE A 129 -10.60 -7.45 17.40
CA PHE A 129 -9.43 -8.00 16.72
C PHE A 129 -8.20 -7.75 17.60
N GLU A 130 -7.30 -8.72 17.65
CA GLU A 130 -6.14 -8.74 18.56
C GLU A 130 -4.82 -8.70 17.79
N GLY A 131 -3.78 -8.13 18.40
CA GLY A 131 -2.45 -8.02 17.80
C GLY A 131 -2.38 -6.96 16.70
N ILE A 132 -3.16 -5.89 16.82
CA ILE A 132 -3.09 -4.75 15.90
C ILE A 132 -2.22 -3.68 16.58
N PRO A 133 -0.96 -3.48 16.14
CA PRO A 133 -0.09 -2.45 16.71
C PRO A 133 -0.68 -1.05 16.57
N LYS A 134 -0.29 -0.14 17.46
CA LYS A 134 -0.83 1.22 17.50
C LYS A 134 -0.62 1.94 16.17
N GLU A 135 0.54 1.76 15.55
CA GLU A 135 0.90 2.41 14.29
C GLU A 135 0.04 1.90 13.13
N VAL A 136 -0.31 0.61 13.13
CA VAL A 136 -1.25 0.01 12.15
C VAL A 136 -2.66 0.56 12.37
N TRP A 137 -3.09 0.69 13.63
CA TRP A 137 -4.37 1.28 13.98
C TRP A 137 -4.47 2.74 13.53
N GLU A 138 -3.43 3.54 13.76
CA GLU A 138 -3.36 4.97 13.48
C GLU A 138 -3.01 5.29 12.01
N TYR A 139 -2.67 4.28 11.21
CA TYR A 139 -2.27 4.45 9.81
C TYR A 139 -3.36 5.14 8.96
N ARG A 140 -2.94 6.14 8.19
CA ARG A 140 -3.83 7.01 7.41
C ARG A 140 -3.49 7.02 5.94
N ILE A 141 -4.54 7.02 5.12
CA ILE A 141 -4.48 7.35 3.70
C ILE A 141 -5.38 8.56 3.47
N GLY A 142 -4.76 9.72 3.19
CA GLY A 142 -5.45 11.00 3.21
C GLY A 142 -6.09 11.29 4.57
N ALA A 143 -7.33 11.75 4.57
CA ALA A 143 -8.06 12.04 5.81
C ALA A 143 -8.55 10.79 6.57
N TYR A 144 -8.40 9.59 5.99
CA TYR A 144 -9.00 8.37 6.53
C TYR A 144 -8.00 7.53 7.31
N GLN A 145 -8.32 7.25 8.57
CA GLN A 145 -7.69 6.18 9.34
C GLN A 145 -8.28 4.85 8.86
N VAL A 146 -7.48 4.05 8.14
CA VAL A 146 -7.97 2.99 7.25
C VAL A 146 -8.79 1.94 8.02
N MET A 147 -8.22 1.47 9.12
CA MET A 147 -8.81 0.44 9.99
C MET A 147 -10.11 0.91 10.64
N GLU A 148 -10.12 2.12 11.20
CA GLU A 148 -11.31 2.71 11.83
C GLU A 148 -12.44 2.95 10.81
N LYS A 149 -12.09 3.53 9.66
CA LYS A 149 -13.02 3.85 8.57
C LYS A 149 -13.78 2.61 8.12
N TYR A 150 -13.07 1.50 7.92
CA TYR A 150 -13.67 0.24 7.46
C TYR A 150 -14.81 -0.22 8.36
N LEU A 151 -14.68 -0.08 9.67
CA LEU A 151 -15.70 -0.52 10.64
C LEU A 151 -16.80 0.52 10.82
N LYS A 152 -16.46 1.82 10.85
CA LYS A 152 -17.46 2.90 10.93
C LYS A 152 -18.46 2.82 9.78
N ASP A 153 -17.99 2.52 8.57
CA ASP A 153 -18.85 2.36 7.38
C ASP A 153 -19.78 1.13 7.47
N ARG A 154 -19.57 0.27 8.47
CA ARG A 154 -20.34 -0.96 8.70
C ARG A 154 -21.13 -0.94 10.00
N LYS A 155 -21.25 0.23 10.64
CA LYS A 155 -22.01 0.39 11.89
C LYS A 155 -23.44 -0.14 11.73
N LYS A 156 -23.92 -0.86 12.75
CA LYS A 156 -25.19 -1.61 12.81
C LYS A 156 -25.31 -2.80 11.85
N ARG A 157 -24.25 -3.14 11.09
CA ARG A 157 -24.22 -4.35 10.25
C ARG A 157 -23.45 -5.47 10.93
N ARG A 158 -23.77 -6.70 10.54
CA ARG A 158 -23.02 -7.90 10.89
C ARG A 158 -21.87 -8.11 9.91
N LEU A 159 -20.65 -8.29 10.40
CA LEU A 159 -19.50 -8.68 9.58
C LEU A 159 -19.62 -10.14 9.14
N SER A 160 -19.46 -10.37 7.85
CA SER A 160 -19.31 -11.71 7.29
C SER A 160 -17.92 -12.30 7.58
N PRO A 161 -17.75 -13.64 7.51
CA PRO A 161 -16.42 -14.25 7.65
C PRO A 161 -15.38 -13.67 6.69
N LYS A 162 -15.78 -13.38 5.44
CA LYS A 162 -14.91 -12.76 4.44
C LYS A 162 -14.49 -11.33 4.81
N GLU A 163 -15.37 -10.55 5.43
CA GLU A 163 -15.03 -9.20 5.90
C GLU A 163 -14.09 -9.22 7.11
N ILE A 164 -14.24 -10.20 8.00
CA ILE A 164 -13.34 -10.42 9.14
C ILE A 164 -11.94 -10.78 8.63
N GLU A 165 -11.85 -11.78 7.74
CA GLU A 165 -10.60 -12.20 7.11
C GLU A 165 -9.95 -11.04 6.33
N HIS A 166 -10.74 -10.30 5.55
CA HIS A 166 -10.26 -9.14 4.82
C HIS A 166 -9.70 -8.06 5.76
N TYR A 167 -10.37 -7.77 6.87
CA TYR A 167 -9.90 -6.80 7.85
C TYR A 167 -8.54 -7.21 8.46
N MET A 168 -8.38 -8.49 8.79
CA MET A 168 -7.12 -9.05 9.30
C MET A 168 -6.00 -9.00 8.24
N LYS A 169 -6.33 -9.26 6.96
CA LYS A 169 -5.39 -9.14 5.85
C LYS A 169 -4.96 -7.69 5.61
N VAL A 170 -5.88 -6.73 5.69
CA VAL A 170 -5.58 -5.29 5.57
C VAL A 170 -4.66 -4.83 6.70
N ALA A 171 -4.90 -5.27 7.94
CA ALA A 171 -4.02 -4.96 9.07
C ALA A 171 -2.58 -5.43 8.80
N LYS A 172 -2.41 -6.68 8.35
CA LYS A 172 -1.10 -7.23 7.98
C LYS A 172 -0.46 -6.50 6.80
N ALA A 173 -1.26 -6.16 5.78
CA ALA A 173 -0.78 -5.40 4.63
C ALA A 173 -0.25 -4.03 5.04
N ILE A 174 -0.97 -3.31 5.92
CA ILE A 174 -0.51 -2.02 6.47
C ILE A 174 0.82 -2.18 7.22
N ALA A 175 0.93 -3.20 8.08
CA ALA A 175 2.17 -3.46 8.82
C ALA A 175 3.36 -3.66 7.87
N ARG A 176 3.22 -4.52 6.85
CA ARG A 176 4.28 -4.74 5.86
C ARG A 176 4.54 -3.52 4.98
N THR A 177 3.50 -2.76 4.60
CA THR A 177 3.66 -1.50 3.88
C THR A 177 4.58 -0.55 4.66
N MET A 178 4.42 -0.44 5.98
CA MET A 178 5.27 0.43 6.80
C MET A 178 6.73 -0.01 6.84
N GLU A 179 7.00 -1.32 6.79
CA GLU A 179 8.37 -1.85 6.68
C GLU A 179 8.97 -1.54 5.31
N VAL A 180 8.25 -1.84 4.23
CA VAL A 180 8.67 -1.57 2.86
C VAL A 180 8.90 -0.06 2.65
N GLN A 181 8.11 0.81 3.29
CA GLN A 181 8.36 2.25 3.27
C GLN A 181 9.71 2.66 3.87
N LYS A 182 10.17 1.97 4.92
CA LYS A 182 11.51 2.22 5.50
C LYS A 182 12.59 1.75 4.55
N GLU A 183 12.45 0.55 3.99
CA GLU A 183 13.37 -0.01 3.00
C GLU A 183 13.50 0.92 1.77
N ILE A 184 12.37 1.42 1.24
CA ILE A 184 12.33 2.42 0.18
C ILE A 184 13.08 3.69 0.57
N ASP A 185 12.87 4.20 1.79
CA ASP A 185 13.49 5.45 2.23
C ASP A 185 15.02 5.35 2.32
N GLU A 186 15.53 4.18 2.73
CA GLU A 186 16.96 3.89 2.76
C GLU A 186 17.57 3.88 1.36
N VAL A 187 16.93 3.18 0.41
CA VAL A 187 17.37 3.14 -0.99
C VAL A 187 17.27 4.53 -1.63
N TYR A 188 16.17 5.27 -1.37
CA TYR A 188 15.94 6.61 -1.92
C TYR A 188 16.95 7.64 -1.41
N LYS A 189 17.33 7.61 -0.13
CA LYS A 189 18.38 8.50 0.40
C LYS A 189 19.77 8.21 -0.16
N GLY A 190 20.01 6.99 -0.64
CA GLY A 190 21.23 6.65 -1.39
C GLY A 190 21.50 7.60 -2.57
N VAL A 191 20.45 8.21 -3.16
CA VAL A 191 20.55 9.23 -4.23
C VAL A 191 21.26 10.51 -3.78
N GLU A 192 21.02 10.97 -2.55
CA GLU A 192 21.39 12.33 -2.14
C GLU A 192 22.85 12.45 -1.68
N LYS A 193 23.54 11.35 -1.43
CA LYS A 193 24.94 11.37 -0.97
C LYS A 193 25.98 11.48 -2.10
N VAL A 194 25.55 11.44 -3.36
CA VAL A 194 26.45 11.39 -4.53
C VAL A 194 26.37 12.66 -5.39
N ASN A 195 25.67 13.71 -4.92
CA ASN A 195 25.61 15.02 -5.60
C ASN A 195 26.18 16.14 -4.75
#